data_AF-A0A1A9ANT1-F1
#
_entry.id   AF-A0A1A9ANT1-F1
#
_cell.length_a   1.000
_cell.length_b   1.000
_cell.length_c   1.000
_cell.angle_alpha   90.00
_cell.angle_beta   90.00
_cell.angle_gamma   90.00
#
_symmetry.space_group_name_H-M   'P 1'
#
loop_
_entity.id
_entity.type
_entity.pdbx_description
1 polymer ?
#
loop_
_entity_poly.entity_id
_entity_poly.type
_entity_poly.pdbx_seq_one_letter_code
_entity_poly.pdbx_strand_id
1 'polypeptide(L)'
;MYIINVLKELYVSYNEKNCGIYNLCNKLVRNLIQLSKMEKKKRTDRCEYITHWIYDNIAKILNINEKNIYDKDALSEFFHVGYDILNKLDIFDCFYNTVNVNFEEQREKKHLHDYFKNYGNFNCNVSSDNNECQKYCEYVLFINRLYIKYLERSCDCFKSEGCKERYPYYFKCDDNYNPHTLFEKLECKNFEQLSNDFKIVTSPIPVDYHVKLLAEISEVQPHLISWDNKKSSIIPEVVSDKITSDPFHTFSLGSFGFLGVFLILFMLYKFTPVGSYFNNRDTINKDSYFENFENQYLEDDVEFNHSNTQNRRMRIAYHQA
;
A
#
# COMPACT_ATOMS: atom_id res chain seq x y z
N MET A 1 -20.42 -21.37 -16.95
CA MET A 1 -21.89 -21.35 -16.87
C MET A 1 -22.41 -20.39 -15.78
N TYR A 2 -21.81 -20.35 -14.59
CA TYR A 2 -22.19 -19.46 -13.47
C TYR A 2 -22.16 -17.95 -13.82
N ILE A 3 -21.08 -17.47 -14.44
CA ILE A 3 -20.91 -16.05 -14.84
C ILE A 3 -21.98 -15.60 -15.87
N ILE A 4 -22.43 -16.51 -16.74
CA ILE A 4 -23.46 -16.21 -17.76
C ILE A 4 -24.85 -16.07 -17.11
N ASN A 5 -25.14 -16.82 -16.05
CA ASN A 5 -26.38 -16.66 -15.28
C ASN A 5 -26.37 -15.37 -14.45
N VAL A 6 -25.23 -15.01 -13.85
CA VAL A 6 -25.05 -13.73 -13.14
C VAL A 6 -25.31 -12.55 -14.07
N LEU A 7 -24.80 -12.62 -15.32
CA LEU A 7 -25.06 -11.62 -16.35
C LEU A 7 -26.54 -11.56 -16.77
N LYS A 8 -27.24 -12.69 -16.86
CA LYS A 8 -28.67 -12.73 -17.22
C LYS A 8 -29.60 -12.18 -16.14
N GLU A 9 -29.28 -12.42 -14.87
CA GLU A 9 -30.05 -11.88 -13.74
C GLU A 9 -29.80 -10.38 -13.50
N LEU A 10 -28.59 -9.90 -13.79
CA LEU A 10 -28.19 -8.49 -13.63
C LEU A 10 -28.43 -7.63 -14.88
N TYR A 11 -29.09 -8.17 -15.93
CA TYR A 11 -29.53 -7.39 -17.07
C TYR A 11 -30.72 -6.51 -16.64
N VAL A 12 -30.38 -5.48 -15.86
CA VAL A 12 -31.24 -4.38 -15.45
C VAL A 12 -31.96 -3.83 -16.68
N SER A 13 -33.27 -3.67 -16.54
CA SER A 13 -34.21 -3.11 -17.51
C SER A 13 -33.56 -2.03 -18.39
N TYR A 14 -33.31 -2.35 -19.66
CA TYR A 14 -32.85 -1.39 -20.67
C TYR A 14 -33.83 -0.21 -20.72
N ASN A 15 -33.38 0.97 -20.30
CA ASN A 15 -34.16 2.20 -20.38
C ASN A 15 -33.41 3.19 -21.29
N GLU A 16 -34.03 3.57 -22.41
CA GLU A 16 -33.41 4.36 -23.49
C GLU A 16 -32.83 5.70 -23.03
N LYS A 17 -33.31 6.25 -21.91
CA LYS A 17 -32.81 7.50 -21.31
C LYS A 17 -31.40 7.38 -20.69
N ASN A 18 -30.96 6.18 -20.34
CA ASN A 18 -29.72 5.94 -19.57
C ASN A 18 -28.67 5.12 -20.34
N CYS A 19 -28.67 5.20 -21.68
CA CYS A 19 -27.78 4.44 -22.56
C CYS A 19 -26.29 4.59 -22.21
N GLY A 20 -25.83 5.78 -21.79
CA GLY A 20 -24.45 6.01 -21.35
C GLY A 20 -24.06 5.20 -20.12
N ILE A 21 -24.90 5.21 -19.09
CA ILE A 21 -24.69 4.47 -17.84
C ILE A 21 -24.76 2.96 -18.09
N TYR A 22 -25.70 2.51 -18.94
CA TYR A 22 -25.81 1.11 -19.33
C TYR A 22 -24.56 0.61 -20.06
N ASN A 23 -24.02 1.39 -21.00
CA ASN A 23 -22.77 1.05 -21.68
C ASN A 23 -21.58 1.00 -20.72
N LEU A 24 -21.54 1.91 -19.73
CA LEU A 24 -20.53 1.87 -18.68
C LEU A 24 -20.69 0.62 -17.80
N CYS A 25 -21.92 0.22 -17.47
CA CYS A 25 -22.23 -0.98 -16.69
C CYS A 25 -21.67 -2.23 -17.39
N ASN A 26 -21.90 -2.38 -18.70
CA ASN A 26 -21.32 -3.49 -19.48
C ASN A 26 -19.79 -3.53 -19.42
N LYS A 27 -19.12 -2.38 -19.46
CA LYS A 27 -17.66 -2.31 -19.32
C LYS A 27 -17.21 -2.67 -17.90
N LEU A 28 -17.91 -2.14 -16.89
CA LEU A 28 -17.64 -2.44 -15.48
C LEU A 28 -17.73 -3.95 -15.23
N VAL A 29 -18.83 -4.57 -15.62
CA VAL A 29 -19.06 -6.00 -15.43
C VAL A 29 -17.94 -6.84 -16.06
N ARG A 30 -17.53 -6.51 -17.29
CA ARG A 30 -16.39 -7.18 -17.96
C ARG A 30 -15.10 -7.04 -17.18
N ASN A 31 -14.80 -5.84 -16.69
CA ASN A 31 -13.61 -5.57 -15.88
C ASN A 31 -13.63 -6.35 -14.56
N LEU A 32 -14.77 -6.39 -13.86
CA LEU A 32 -14.93 -7.12 -12.60
C LEU A 32 -14.77 -8.65 -12.78
N ILE A 33 -15.31 -9.20 -13.88
CA ILE A 33 -15.09 -10.62 -14.24
C ILE A 33 -13.62 -10.91 -14.58
N GLN A 34 -12.89 -9.95 -15.13
CA GLN A 34 -11.45 -10.12 -15.34
C GLN A 34 -10.68 -10.07 -14.02
N LEU A 35 -11.06 -9.17 -13.11
CA LEU A 35 -10.48 -9.08 -11.77
C LEU A 35 -10.62 -10.39 -10.99
N SER A 36 -11.76 -11.09 -11.10
CA SER A 36 -11.97 -12.36 -10.37
C SER A 36 -10.99 -13.47 -10.77
N LYS A 37 -10.36 -13.35 -11.94
CA LYS A 37 -9.38 -14.30 -12.47
C LYS A 37 -7.94 -13.95 -12.11
N MET A 38 -7.71 -12.79 -11.48
CA MET A 38 -6.37 -12.31 -11.11
C MET A 38 -5.96 -12.80 -9.73
N GLU A 39 -4.65 -12.98 -9.56
CA GLU A 39 -4.04 -13.16 -8.24
C GLU A 39 -4.30 -11.95 -7.34
N LYS A 40 -4.43 -12.18 -6.03
CA LYS A 40 -4.86 -11.16 -5.06
C LYS A 40 -4.07 -9.85 -5.15
N LYS A 41 -2.73 -9.89 -5.17
CA LYS A 41 -1.90 -8.68 -5.22
C LYS A 41 -2.16 -7.85 -6.49
N LYS A 42 -2.08 -8.48 -7.67
CA LYS A 42 -2.35 -7.84 -8.97
C LYS A 42 -3.78 -7.31 -9.05
N ARG A 43 -4.73 -8.02 -8.44
CA ARG A 43 -6.13 -7.62 -8.37
C ARG A 43 -6.31 -6.35 -7.54
N THR A 44 -5.69 -6.27 -6.36
CA THR A 44 -5.75 -5.07 -5.51
C THR A 44 -5.21 -3.85 -6.24
N ASP A 45 -4.04 -3.94 -6.87
CA ASP A 45 -3.50 -2.84 -7.69
C ASP A 45 -4.48 -2.42 -8.78
N ARG A 46 -5.08 -3.39 -9.50
CA ARG A 46 -6.03 -3.11 -10.57
C ARG A 46 -7.35 -2.51 -10.08
N CYS A 47 -7.78 -2.84 -8.86
CA CYS A 47 -8.97 -2.29 -8.22
C CYS A 47 -8.86 -0.80 -7.95
N GLU A 48 -7.68 -0.33 -7.55
CA GLU A 48 -7.42 1.11 -7.37
C GLU A 48 -7.65 1.87 -8.68
N TYR A 49 -7.09 1.39 -9.79
CA TYR A 49 -7.30 1.97 -11.12
C TYR A 49 -8.76 1.96 -11.56
N ILE A 50 -9.44 0.82 -11.37
CA ILE A 50 -10.84 0.68 -11.80
C ILE A 50 -11.74 1.64 -11.01
N THR A 51 -11.53 1.79 -9.70
CA THR A 51 -12.30 2.71 -8.86
C THR A 51 -12.21 4.15 -9.37
N HIS A 52 -10.99 4.65 -9.61
CA HIS A 52 -10.79 6.00 -10.15
C HIS A 52 -11.36 6.14 -11.57
N TRP A 53 -11.24 5.10 -12.40
CA TRP A 53 -11.81 5.07 -13.74
C TRP A 53 -13.34 5.12 -13.74
N ILE A 54 -14.00 4.41 -12.82
CA ILE A 54 -15.47 4.42 -12.68
C ILE A 54 -15.95 5.85 -12.43
N TYR A 55 -15.42 6.52 -11.40
CA TYR A 55 -15.86 7.87 -11.04
C TYR A 55 -15.62 8.89 -12.17
N ASP A 56 -14.48 8.81 -12.85
CA ASP A 56 -14.15 9.67 -13.99
C ASP A 56 -15.12 9.46 -15.17
N ASN A 57 -15.47 8.22 -15.49
CA ASN A 57 -16.41 7.93 -16.57
C ASN A 57 -17.84 8.34 -16.21
N ILE A 58 -18.27 8.10 -14.98
CA ILE A 58 -19.58 8.56 -14.50
C ILE A 58 -19.67 10.08 -14.60
N ALA A 59 -18.66 10.81 -14.10
CA ALA A 59 -18.65 12.27 -14.14
C ALA A 59 -18.75 12.82 -15.57
N LYS A 60 -18.09 12.17 -16.54
CA LYS A 60 -18.15 12.50 -17.96
C LYS A 60 -19.53 12.24 -18.56
N ILE A 61 -20.11 11.05 -18.31
CA ILE A 61 -21.41 10.65 -18.86
C ILE A 61 -22.52 11.54 -18.32
N LEU A 62 -22.48 11.85 -17.03
CA LEU A 62 -23.47 12.68 -16.35
C LEU A 62 -23.24 14.18 -16.53
N ASN A 63 -22.19 14.58 -17.28
CA ASN A 63 -21.78 15.95 -17.51
C ASN A 63 -21.78 16.80 -16.23
N ILE A 64 -21.24 16.24 -15.14
CA ILE A 64 -21.32 16.83 -13.79
C ILE A 64 -20.61 18.20 -13.73
N ASN A 65 -19.74 18.50 -14.69
CA ASN A 65 -18.99 19.75 -14.76
C ASN A 65 -19.84 20.99 -15.08
N GLU A 66 -21.03 20.83 -15.66
CA GLU A 66 -21.79 21.99 -16.16
C GLU A 66 -23.01 22.35 -15.33
N LYS A 67 -23.71 21.38 -14.70
CA LYS A 67 -25.05 21.67 -14.11
C LYS A 67 -25.43 20.91 -12.84
N ASN A 68 -24.63 19.97 -12.31
CA ASN A 68 -24.96 19.15 -11.11
C ASN A 68 -26.37 18.50 -11.09
N ILE A 69 -27.09 18.48 -12.21
CA ILE A 69 -28.41 17.87 -12.37
C ILE A 69 -28.18 16.58 -13.15
N TYR A 70 -28.07 15.47 -12.43
CA TYR A 70 -27.94 14.14 -13.00
C TYR A 70 -28.97 13.19 -12.39
N ASP A 71 -29.30 12.14 -13.14
CA ASP A 71 -30.22 11.09 -12.71
C ASP A 71 -29.59 10.30 -11.55
N LYS A 72 -29.98 10.66 -10.32
CA LYS A 72 -29.48 10.04 -9.09
C LYS A 72 -29.92 8.59 -8.98
N ASP A 73 -31.11 8.25 -9.50
CA ASP A 73 -31.64 6.90 -9.44
C ASP A 73 -30.82 5.98 -10.35
N ALA A 74 -30.52 6.45 -11.57
CA ALA A 74 -29.65 5.73 -12.50
C ALA A 74 -28.21 5.54 -11.96
N LEU A 75 -27.68 6.55 -11.27
CA LEU A 75 -26.38 6.45 -10.61
C LEU A 75 -26.39 5.44 -9.45
N SER A 76 -27.44 5.48 -8.63
CA SER A 76 -27.63 4.53 -7.52
C SER A 76 -27.71 3.11 -8.04
N GLU A 77 -28.50 2.87 -9.09
CA GLU A 77 -28.64 1.56 -9.73
C GLU A 77 -27.30 1.06 -10.29
N PHE A 78 -26.53 1.94 -10.94
CA PHE A 78 -25.19 1.59 -11.43
C PHE A 78 -24.27 1.12 -10.30
N PHE A 79 -24.24 1.84 -9.19
CA PHE A 79 -23.41 1.47 -8.04
C PHE A 79 -23.89 0.18 -7.38
N HIS A 80 -25.20 -0.02 -7.28
CA HIS A 80 -25.81 -1.25 -6.76
C HIS A 80 -25.37 -2.49 -7.57
N VAL A 81 -25.47 -2.41 -8.91
CA VAL A 81 -25.02 -3.51 -9.79
C VAL A 81 -23.54 -3.83 -9.58
N GLY A 82 -22.67 -2.81 -9.52
CA GLY A 82 -21.24 -3.03 -9.28
C GLY A 82 -20.97 -3.71 -7.93
N TYR A 83 -21.66 -3.28 -6.87
CA TYR A 83 -21.54 -3.85 -5.53
C TYR A 83 -22.02 -5.31 -5.48
N ASP A 84 -23.16 -5.63 -6.10
CA ASP A 84 -23.70 -6.99 -6.17
C ASP A 84 -22.76 -7.96 -6.89
N ILE A 85 -22.12 -7.50 -7.98
CA ILE A 85 -21.16 -8.31 -8.72
C ILE A 85 -19.94 -8.61 -7.86
N LEU A 86 -19.39 -7.59 -7.19
CA LEU A 86 -18.23 -7.77 -6.32
C LEU A 86 -18.52 -8.74 -5.16
N ASN A 87 -19.72 -8.67 -4.56
CA ASN A 87 -20.17 -9.66 -3.57
C ASN A 87 -20.27 -11.07 -4.15
N LYS A 88 -20.94 -11.24 -5.29
CA LYS A 88 -21.10 -12.57 -5.93
C LYS A 88 -19.77 -13.19 -6.37
N LEU A 89 -18.74 -12.38 -6.58
CA LEU A 89 -17.40 -12.81 -6.98
C LEU A 89 -16.42 -12.93 -5.79
N ASP A 90 -16.87 -12.66 -4.55
CA ASP A 90 -16.04 -12.62 -3.34
C ASP A 90 -14.81 -11.70 -3.45
N ILE A 91 -14.97 -10.53 -4.07
CA ILE A 91 -13.91 -9.53 -4.26
C ILE A 91 -14.16 -8.30 -3.37
N PHE A 92 -14.06 -8.51 -2.06
CA PHE A 92 -14.30 -7.46 -1.06
C PHE A 92 -13.21 -6.38 -1.05
N ASP A 93 -11.99 -6.71 -1.51
CA ASP A 93 -10.85 -5.79 -1.59
C ASP A 93 -11.01 -4.71 -2.66
N CYS A 94 -12.06 -4.79 -3.49
CA CYS A 94 -12.35 -3.85 -4.58
C CYS A 94 -13.54 -2.94 -4.32
N PHE A 95 -14.12 -2.99 -3.11
CA PHE A 95 -15.26 -2.14 -2.78
C PHE A 95 -14.88 -0.67 -2.81
N TYR A 96 -15.80 0.14 -3.34
CA TYR A 96 -15.65 1.57 -3.49
C TYR A 96 -16.88 2.27 -2.91
N ASN A 97 -16.74 3.57 -2.61
CA ASN A 97 -17.84 4.34 -2.02
C ASN A 97 -18.99 4.52 -3.02
N THR A 98 -20.19 4.14 -2.63
CA THR A 98 -21.41 4.25 -3.44
C THR A 98 -22.35 5.34 -2.96
N VAL A 99 -22.09 5.92 -1.78
CA VAL A 99 -23.00 6.85 -1.09
C VAL A 99 -22.39 8.24 -1.02
N ASN A 100 -23.20 9.28 -1.28
CA ASN A 100 -22.80 10.69 -1.18
C ASN A 100 -21.48 11.00 -1.91
N VAL A 101 -21.32 10.45 -3.11
CA VAL A 101 -20.09 10.58 -3.90
C VAL A 101 -19.90 12.04 -4.33
N ASN A 102 -18.84 12.68 -3.81
CA ASN A 102 -18.37 13.97 -4.30
C ASN A 102 -17.42 13.77 -5.48
N PHE A 103 -17.89 14.02 -6.70
CA PHE A 103 -17.11 13.80 -7.94
C PHE A 103 -15.91 14.75 -8.11
N GLU A 104 -15.96 15.95 -7.53
CA GLU A 104 -14.79 16.84 -7.51
C GLU A 104 -13.69 16.23 -6.65
N GLU A 105 -14.05 15.75 -5.45
CA GLU A 105 -13.12 15.05 -4.57
C GLU A 105 -12.57 13.78 -5.21
N GLN A 106 -13.39 13.00 -5.92
CA GLN A 106 -12.91 11.81 -6.65
C GLN A 106 -11.92 12.16 -7.76
N ARG A 107 -12.08 13.31 -8.42
CA ARG A 107 -11.13 13.78 -9.44
C ARG A 107 -9.79 14.14 -8.83
N GLU A 108 -9.80 14.87 -7.71
CA GLU A 108 -8.57 15.19 -6.98
C GLU A 108 -7.85 13.93 -6.51
N LYS A 109 -8.59 12.97 -5.93
CA LYS A 109 -8.04 11.66 -5.52
C LYS A 109 -7.43 10.90 -6.69
N LYS A 110 -8.07 10.90 -7.86
CA LYS A 110 -7.52 10.30 -9.08
C LYS A 110 -6.20 10.97 -9.49
N HIS A 111 -6.12 12.30 -9.45
CA HIS A 111 -4.87 13.00 -9.78
C HIS A 111 -3.72 12.65 -8.83
N LEU A 112 -4.00 12.52 -7.54
CA LEU A 112 -3.03 12.05 -6.54
C LEU A 112 -2.61 10.60 -6.82
N HIS A 113 -3.55 9.70 -7.06
CA HIS A 113 -3.26 8.32 -7.43
C HIS A 113 -2.35 8.23 -8.67
N ASP A 114 -2.69 8.95 -9.74
CA ASP A 114 -1.94 8.97 -10.99
C ASP A 114 -0.53 9.53 -10.79
N TYR A 115 -0.38 10.56 -9.95
CA TYR A 115 0.91 11.08 -9.53
C TYR A 115 1.77 10.01 -8.85
N PHE A 116 1.24 9.32 -7.83
CA PHE A 116 2.02 8.31 -7.10
C PHE A 116 2.39 7.09 -7.96
N LYS A 117 1.51 6.67 -8.88
CA LYS A 117 1.78 5.57 -9.80
C LYS A 117 2.79 5.95 -10.89
N ASN A 118 2.83 7.22 -11.30
CA ASN A 118 3.73 7.70 -12.35
C ASN A 118 4.95 8.48 -11.82
N TYR A 119 5.17 8.53 -10.51
CA TYR A 119 6.21 9.36 -9.89
C TYR A 119 7.60 9.18 -10.53
N GLY A 120 7.98 7.94 -10.85
CA GLY A 120 9.25 7.61 -11.49
C GLY A 120 9.37 8.04 -12.96
N ASN A 121 8.24 8.30 -13.63
CA ASN A 121 8.19 8.58 -15.07
C ASN A 121 8.42 10.06 -15.40
N PHE A 122 8.37 10.94 -14.40
CA PHE A 122 8.65 12.36 -14.58
C PHE A 122 10.17 12.58 -14.71
N ASN A 123 10.56 13.07 -15.88
CA ASN A 123 11.94 13.45 -16.16
C ASN A 123 11.99 14.70 -17.04
N CYS A 124 12.95 15.56 -16.74
CA CYS A 124 13.29 16.74 -17.52
C CYS A 124 14.77 16.63 -17.89
N ASN A 125 15.06 16.36 -19.16
CA ASN A 125 16.42 16.43 -19.65
C ASN A 125 16.67 17.82 -20.23
N VAL A 126 17.90 18.32 -20.15
CA VAL A 126 18.27 19.61 -20.78
C VAL A 126 18.02 19.61 -22.31
N SER A 127 17.88 18.43 -22.93
CA SER A 127 17.50 18.25 -24.33
C SER A 127 15.99 18.17 -24.60
N SER A 128 15.14 18.09 -23.58
CA SER A 128 13.68 18.14 -23.75
C SER A 128 13.23 19.58 -23.98
N ASP A 129 12.26 19.76 -24.87
CA ASP A 129 11.65 21.07 -25.15
C ASP A 129 11.26 21.75 -23.83
N ASN A 130 11.74 22.98 -23.61
CA ASN A 130 11.49 23.78 -22.41
C ASN A 130 9.98 23.85 -22.05
N ASN A 131 9.12 23.77 -23.07
CA ASN A 131 7.66 23.73 -22.96
C ASN A 131 7.11 22.45 -22.30
N GLU A 132 7.79 21.30 -22.41
CA GLU A 132 7.35 20.05 -21.77
C GLU A 132 7.67 20.06 -20.27
N CYS A 133 8.87 20.55 -19.91
CA CYS A 133 9.25 20.71 -18.51
C CYS A 133 8.38 21.69 -17.76
N GLN A 134 8.02 22.80 -18.40
CA GLN A 134 7.05 23.73 -17.84
C GLN A 134 5.72 23.03 -17.51
N LYS A 135 5.19 22.17 -18.38
CA LYS A 135 3.95 21.43 -18.13
C LYS A 135 4.08 20.46 -16.95
N TYR A 136 5.22 19.77 -16.81
CA TYR A 136 5.45 18.92 -15.65
C TYR A 136 5.51 19.75 -14.37
N CYS A 137 6.17 20.90 -14.38
CA CYS A 137 6.21 21.79 -13.23
C CYS A 137 4.82 22.36 -12.86
N GLU A 138 4.01 22.73 -13.85
CA GLU A 138 2.61 23.14 -13.65
C GLU A 138 1.79 22.00 -13.01
N TYR A 139 1.95 20.77 -13.49
CA TYR A 139 1.31 19.59 -12.92
C TYR A 139 1.77 19.32 -11.48
N VAL A 140 3.08 19.39 -11.21
CA VAL A 140 3.64 19.22 -9.86
C VAL A 140 3.11 20.28 -8.91
N LEU A 141 2.96 21.53 -9.36
CA LEU A 141 2.37 22.60 -8.56
C LEU A 141 0.90 22.32 -8.23
N PHE A 142 0.13 21.84 -9.20
CA PHE A 142 -1.24 21.40 -8.99
C PHE A 142 -1.31 20.24 -7.97
N ILE A 143 -0.47 19.22 -8.13
CA ILE A 143 -0.38 18.10 -7.19
C ILE A 143 0.03 18.57 -5.80
N ASN A 144 0.94 19.53 -5.67
CA ASN A 144 1.34 20.06 -4.36
C ASN A 144 0.14 20.63 -3.58
N ARG A 145 -0.74 21.38 -4.27
CA ARG A 145 -1.98 21.89 -3.65
C ARG A 145 -2.88 20.75 -3.14
N LEU A 146 -3.01 19.69 -3.93
CA LEU A 146 -3.77 18.49 -3.52
C LEU A 146 -3.07 17.74 -2.39
N TYR A 147 -1.76 17.54 -2.47
CA TYR A 147 -0.99 16.82 -1.46
C TYR A 147 -1.19 17.47 -0.09
N ILE A 148 -1.03 18.79 0.00
CA ILE A 148 -1.27 19.56 1.23
C ILE A 148 -2.72 19.39 1.73
N LYS A 149 -3.71 19.50 0.83
CA LYS A 149 -5.13 19.36 1.19
C LYS A 149 -5.47 17.99 1.78
N TYR A 150 -4.76 16.93 1.38
CA TYR A 150 -5.08 15.56 1.77
C TYR A 150 -4.12 14.96 2.80
N LEU A 151 -2.94 15.53 3.01
CA LEU A 151 -1.88 14.97 3.86
C LEU A 151 -2.35 14.64 5.27
N GLU A 152 -2.88 15.61 6.01
CA GLU A 152 -3.26 15.43 7.42
C GLU A 152 -4.38 14.39 7.62
N ARG A 153 -5.33 14.31 6.67
CA ARG A 153 -6.44 13.34 6.76
C ARG A 153 -6.09 11.95 6.22
N SER A 154 -5.00 11.84 5.48
CA SER A 154 -4.59 10.60 4.81
C SER A 154 -3.43 9.90 5.49
N CYS A 155 -2.69 10.60 6.35
CA CYS A 155 -1.49 10.08 6.99
C CYS A 155 -1.58 10.12 8.51
N ASP A 156 -1.41 8.96 9.14
CA ASP A 156 -1.30 8.81 10.58
C ASP A 156 0.16 8.51 10.93
N CYS A 157 0.84 9.47 11.57
CA CYS A 157 2.25 9.38 11.93
C CYS A 157 2.43 9.07 13.41
N PHE A 158 3.20 8.03 13.71
CA PHE A 158 3.51 7.60 15.07
C PHE A 158 5.02 7.63 15.30
N LYS A 159 5.45 8.06 16.49
CA LYS A 159 6.88 8.19 16.84
C LYS A 159 7.68 6.90 16.64
N SER A 160 7.08 5.74 16.94
CA SER A 160 7.74 4.43 16.92
C SER A 160 7.53 3.65 15.62
N GLU A 161 6.50 3.96 14.83
CA GLU A 161 6.06 3.14 13.69
C GLU A 161 6.14 3.88 12.33
N GLY A 162 6.55 5.14 12.34
CA GLY A 162 6.54 5.98 11.14
C GLY A 162 5.13 6.41 10.74
N CYS A 163 4.99 6.88 9.51
CA CYS A 163 3.72 7.30 8.93
C CYS A 163 3.05 6.15 8.17
N LYS A 164 1.74 5.98 8.39
CA LYS A 164 0.91 4.99 7.71
C LYS A 164 -0.23 5.66 6.96
N GLU A 165 -0.55 5.13 5.79
CA GLU A 165 -1.68 5.57 4.97
C GLU A 165 -3.01 5.10 5.58
N ARG A 166 -3.92 6.04 5.80
CA ARG A 166 -5.34 5.73 6.06
C ARG A 166 -6.07 5.30 4.79
N TYR A 167 -5.64 5.86 3.65
CA TYR A 167 -6.29 5.66 2.35
C TYR A 167 -5.25 5.31 1.26
N PRO A 168 -4.67 4.10 1.30
CA PRO A 168 -3.59 3.69 0.40
C PRO A 168 -3.99 3.67 -1.10
N TYR A 169 -5.29 3.61 -1.40
CA TYR A 169 -5.82 3.57 -2.77
C TYR A 169 -5.66 4.89 -3.56
N TYR A 170 -5.24 5.99 -2.92
CA TYR A 170 -4.95 7.25 -3.63
C TYR A 170 -3.84 8.09 -3.01
N PHE A 171 -3.42 7.83 -1.78
CA PHE A 171 -2.42 8.63 -1.09
C PHE A 171 -1.27 7.76 -0.58
N LYS A 172 -0.03 8.29 -0.65
CA LYS A 172 1.15 7.71 -0.02
C LYS A 172 1.75 8.69 0.97
N CYS A 173 2.11 8.19 2.15
CA CYS A 173 2.63 9.01 3.26
C CYS A 173 4.17 9.01 3.33
N ASP A 174 4.82 8.17 2.53
CA ASP A 174 6.28 8.17 2.38
C ASP A 174 6.77 9.50 1.77
N ASP A 175 7.65 10.18 2.49
CA ASP A 175 8.24 11.48 2.13
C ASP A 175 9.00 11.44 0.79
N ASN A 176 9.42 10.27 0.32
CA ASN A 176 10.01 10.12 -1.02
C ASN A 176 9.04 10.54 -2.13
N TYR A 177 7.73 10.47 -1.88
CA TYR A 177 6.71 10.92 -2.82
C TYR A 177 6.25 12.36 -2.56
N ASN A 178 6.92 13.11 -1.68
CA ASN A 178 6.61 14.52 -1.48
C ASN A 178 6.81 15.30 -2.80
N PRO A 179 5.82 16.11 -3.22
CA PRO A 179 5.93 16.92 -4.45
C PRO A 179 7.16 17.84 -4.47
N HIS A 180 7.69 18.23 -3.31
CA HIS A 180 8.92 19.01 -3.21
C HIS A 180 10.11 18.28 -3.84
N THR A 181 10.27 16.98 -3.57
CA THR A 181 11.35 16.17 -4.13
C THR A 181 11.30 16.16 -5.65
N LEU A 182 10.11 16.03 -6.23
CA LEU A 182 9.95 16.05 -7.68
C LEU A 182 10.14 17.46 -8.27
N PHE A 183 9.66 18.49 -7.57
CA PHE A 183 9.85 19.88 -7.96
C PHE A 183 11.33 20.27 -8.06
N GLU A 184 12.16 19.79 -7.14
CA GLU A 184 13.62 19.97 -7.19
C GLU A 184 14.26 19.13 -8.29
N LYS A 185 13.88 17.85 -8.43
CA LYS A 185 14.39 16.96 -9.48
C LYS A 185 14.15 17.52 -10.89
N LEU A 186 13.02 18.17 -11.11
CA LEU A 186 12.64 18.76 -12.41
C LEU A 186 13.16 20.20 -12.59
N GLU A 187 13.93 20.73 -11.64
CA GLU A 187 14.48 22.09 -11.67
C GLU A 187 13.42 23.19 -11.87
N CYS A 188 12.22 22.99 -11.31
CA CYS A 188 11.08 23.89 -11.53
C CYS A 188 11.30 25.32 -11.02
N LYS A 189 12.32 25.53 -10.17
CA LYS A 189 12.77 26.86 -9.70
C LYS A 189 13.21 27.78 -10.85
N ASN A 190 13.59 27.21 -12.00
CA ASN A 190 13.96 27.99 -13.20
C ASN A 190 12.75 28.71 -13.83
N PHE A 191 11.51 28.31 -13.48
CA PHE A 191 10.28 28.98 -13.91
C PHE A 191 9.80 29.93 -12.82
N GLU A 192 10.24 31.18 -12.89
CA GLU A 192 10.04 32.21 -11.85
C GLU A 192 8.56 32.35 -11.42
N GLN A 193 7.61 32.24 -12.36
CA GLN A 193 6.18 32.30 -12.08
C GLN A 193 5.67 31.11 -11.23
N LEU A 194 6.25 29.92 -11.37
CA LEU A 194 5.83 28.71 -10.64
C LEU A 194 6.52 28.60 -9.28
N SER A 195 7.74 29.12 -9.15
CA SER A 195 8.52 29.05 -7.92
C SER A 195 7.83 29.75 -6.74
N ASN A 196 7.15 30.87 -6.99
CA ASN A 196 6.51 31.65 -5.93
C ASN A 196 5.24 30.99 -5.37
N ASP A 197 4.59 30.14 -6.15
CA ASP A 197 3.34 29.47 -5.76
C ASP A 197 3.58 28.16 -5.01
N PHE A 198 4.80 27.62 -5.04
CA PHE A 198 5.12 26.33 -4.45
C PHE A 198 5.21 26.43 -2.93
N LYS A 199 4.46 25.57 -2.23
CA LYS A 199 4.46 25.48 -0.77
C LYS A 199 5.25 24.26 -0.32
N ILE A 200 6.24 24.46 0.54
CA ILE A 200 6.98 23.37 1.17
C ILE A 200 6.11 22.83 2.31
N VAL A 201 5.89 21.52 2.33
CA VAL A 201 5.14 20.84 3.39
C VAL A 201 5.98 19.70 3.95
N THR A 202 6.06 19.63 5.27
CA THR A 202 6.68 18.52 5.99
C THR A 202 5.61 17.51 6.39
N SER A 203 6.02 16.28 6.65
CA SER A 203 5.14 15.23 7.16
C SER A 203 4.46 15.67 8.47
N PRO A 204 3.24 15.16 8.76
CA PRO A 204 2.54 15.46 10.00
C PRO A 204 3.40 15.16 11.24
N ILE A 205 3.25 15.97 12.28
CA ILE A 205 3.96 15.78 13.54
C ILE A 205 3.57 14.41 14.11
N PRO A 206 4.54 13.50 14.40
CA PRO A 206 4.22 12.19 14.94
C PRO A 206 3.50 12.31 16.28
N VAL A 207 2.29 11.78 16.34
CA VAL A 207 1.49 11.71 17.56
C VAL A 207 1.87 10.45 18.33
N ASP A 208 1.89 10.54 19.64
CA ASP A 208 2.08 9.37 20.48
C ASP A 208 0.83 8.48 20.41
N TYR A 209 1.01 7.18 20.14
CA TYR A 209 -0.10 6.22 20.05
C TYR A 209 -0.96 6.24 21.32
N HIS A 210 -0.34 6.37 22.50
CA HIS A 210 -1.06 6.45 23.77
C HIS A 210 -1.92 7.71 23.84
N VAL A 211 -1.42 8.83 23.32
CA VAL A 211 -2.17 10.10 23.30
C VAL A 211 -3.37 10.00 22.36
N LYS A 212 -3.23 9.38 21.17
CA LYS A 212 -4.34 9.19 20.24
C LYS A 212 -5.41 8.24 20.81
N LEU A 213 -4.99 7.12 21.40
CA LEU A 213 -5.90 6.17 22.07
C LEU A 213 -6.65 6.85 23.23
N LEU A 214 -5.95 7.61 24.07
CA LEU A 214 -6.57 8.35 25.17
C LEU A 214 -7.56 9.40 24.66
N ALA A 215 -7.27 10.09 23.55
CA ALA A 215 -8.18 11.06 22.94
C ALA A 215 -9.45 10.37 22.40
N GLU A 216 -9.30 9.23 21.71
CA GLU A 216 -10.44 8.46 21.20
C GLU A 216 -11.32 7.91 22.34
N ILE A 217 -10.70 7.36 23.39
CA ILE A 217 -11.42 6.94 24.61
C ILE A 217 -12.11 8.14 25.26
N SER A 218 -11.50 9.33 25.27
CA SER A 218 -12.09 10.54 25.84
C SER A 218 -13.35 10.98 25.12
N GLU A 219 -13.38 10.82 23.80
CA GLU A 219 -14.50 11.23 22.97
C GLU A 219 -15.63 10.21 23.01
N VAL A 220 -15.30 8.91 22.92
CA VAL A 220 -16.29 7.83 22.80
C VAL A 220 -16.76 7.32 24.17
N GLN A 221 -15.86 7.28 25.17
CA GLN A 221 -16.12 6.69 26.49
C GLN A 221 -15.51 7.55 27.62
N PRO A 222 -15.99 8.79 27.83
CA PRO A 222 -15.41 9.72 28.81
C PRO A 222 -15.41 9.18 30.25
N HIS A 223 -16.32 8.27 30.57
CA HIS A 223 -16.41 7.58 31.87
C HIS A 223 -15.24 6.61 32.15
N LEU A 224 -14.48 6.19 31.14
CA LEU A 224 -13.27 5.40 31.34
C LEU A 224 -12.08 6.26 31.78
N ILE A 225 -12.15 7.58 31.58
CA ILE A 225 -11.10 8.53 31.95
C ILE A 225 -11.33 9.12 33.35
N SER A 226 -12.56 9.02 33.89
CA SER A 226 -12.84 9.42 35.27
C SER A 226 -12.15 8.48 36.24
N TRP A 227 -10.93 8.87 36.60
CA TRP A 227 -10.10 8.28 37.64
C TRP A 227 -10.69 8.63 39.03
N ASP A 228 -11.90 8.15 39.32
CA ASP A 228 -12.25 7.92 40.71
C ASP A 228 -11.36 6.78 41.20
N ASN A 229 -10.66 7.02 42.32
CA ASN A 229 -9.63 6.19 42.95
C ASN A 229 -10.11 4.79 43.37
N LYS A 230 -10.65 4.01 42.44
CA LYS A 230 -11.05 2.63 42.62
C LYS A 230 -10.38 1.84 41.52
N LYS A 231 -9.28 1.19 41.91
CA LYS A 231 -8.55 0.18 41.15
C LYS A 231 -9.54 -0.70 40.36
N SER A 232 -9.79 -0.36 39.10
CA SER A 232 -10.64 -1.13 38.21
C SER A 232 -9.73 -1.90 37.26
N SER A 233 -9.78 -3.21 37.44
CA SER A 233 -9.25 -4.22 36.53
C SER A 233 -10.08 -4.23 35.25
N ILE A 234 -9.89 -3.26 34.36
CA ILE A 234 -10.39 -3.33 32.98
C ILE A 234 -9.31 -2.72 32.06
N ILE A 235 -8.18 -3.41 32.00
CA ILE A 235 -7.28 -3.43 30.85
C ILE A 235 -7.34 -4.90 30.40
N PRO A 236 -7.67 -5.22 29.14
CA PRO A 236 -7.44 -6.57 28.64
C PRO A 236 -5.94 -6.83 28.81
N GLU A 237 -5.57 -7.85 29.58
CA GLU A 237 -4.20 -8.34 29.68
C GLU A 237 -3.69 -8.75 28.29
N VAL A 238 -3.20 -7.77 27.52
CA VAL A 238 -1.92 -7.93 26.83
C VAL A 238 -0.88 -7.29 27.75
N VAL A 239 -0.86 -7.76 29.00
CA VAL A 239 0.28 -7.59 29.88
C VAL A 239 1.30 -8.56 29.32
N SER A 240 2.29 -8.04 28.61
CA SER A 240 3.59 -8.69 28.61
C SER A 240 3.92 -8.97 30.07
N ASP A 241 3.97 -10.25 30.44
CA ASP A 241 4.14 -10.69 31.81
C ASP A 241 5.15 -9.79 32.50
N LYS A 242 4.74 -9.15 33.60
CA LYS A 242 5.57 -8.24 34.41
C LYS A 242 6.86 -8.90 34.93
N ILE A 243 7.03 -10.19 34.68
CA ILE A 243 8.21 -11.02 34.94
C ILE A 243 9.26 -10.91 33.80
N THR A 244 8.86 -10.51 32.58
CA THR A 244 9.72 -10.51 31.37
C THR A 244 10.25 -9.13 30.96
N SER A 245 9.73 -8.05 31.52
CA SER A 245 10.09 -6.67 31.16
C SER A 245 11.17 -6.04 32.03
N ASP A 246 11.53 -6.68 33.16
CA ASP A 246 12.66 -6.27 33.98
C ASP A 246 13.92 -7.03 33.54
N PRO A 247 14.99 -6.33 33.08
CA PRO A 247 16.27 -6.96 32.77
C PRO A 247 16.78 -7.89 33.87
N PHE A 248 16.51 -7.60 35.15
CA PHE A 248 16.94 -8.42 36.28
C PHE A 248 16.17 -9.74 36.38
N HIS A 249 14.88 -9.75 36.08
CA HIS A 249 14.06 -10.97 36.16
C HIS A 249 14.31 -11.91 34.98
N THR A 250 14.49 -11.36 33.77
CA THR A 250 14.89 -12.13 32.58
C THR A 250 16.28 -12.72 32.73
N PHE A 251 17.23 -11.96 33.28
CA PHE A 251 18.57 -12.46 33.59
C PHE A 251 18.54 -13.53 34.68
N SER A 252 17.73 -13.35 35.72
CA SER A 252 17.56 -14.31 36.82
C SER A 252 16.97 -15.64 36.34
N LEU A 253 15.88 -15.62 35.57
CA LEU A 253 15.27 -16.85 35.04
C LEU A 253 16.21 -17.63 34.11
N GLY A 254 16.93 -16.93 33.24
CA GLY A 254 17.93 -17.55 32.37
C GLY A 254 19.05 -18.18 33.20
N SER A 255 19.68 -17.39 34.07
CA SER A 255 20.86 -17.81 34.84
C SER A 255 20.58 -19.00 35.76
N PHE A 256 19.46 -18.98 36.49
CA PHE A 256 19.09 -20.08 37.39
C PHE A 256 18.62 -21.33 36.62
N GLY A 257 17.94 -21.15 35.47
CA GLY A 257 17.57 -22.25 34.58
C GLY A 257 18.80 -22.98 34.02
N PHE A 258 19.80 -22.23 33.53
CA PHE A 258 21.05 -22.81 33.03
C PHE A 258 21.82 -23.56 34.12
N LEU A 259 21.92 -23.00 35.33
CA LEU A 259 22.59 -23.66 36.47
C LEU A 259 21.91 -25.00 36.83
N GLY A 260 20.57 -25.04 36.79
CA GLY A 260 19.82 -26.29 37.00
C GLY A 260 20.14 -27.36 35.98
N VAL A 261 20.22 -27.01 34.69
CA VAL A 261 20.58 -27.93 33.62
C VAL A 261 22.03 -28.43 33.76
N PHE A 262 22.97 -27.54 34.09
CA PHE A 262 24.36 -27.94 34.34
C PHE A 262 24.51 -28.89 35.54
N LEU A 263 23.75 -28.68 36.62
CA LEU A 263 23.74 -29.60 37.76
C LEU A 263 23.18 -30.98 37.41
N ILE A 264 22.10 -31.03 36.61
CA ILE A 264 21.52 -32.29 36.15
C ILE A 264 22.51 -33.02 35.23
N LEU A 265 23.12 -32.32 34.27
CA LEU A 265 24.14 -32.90 33.38
C LEU A 265 25.36 -33.38 34.15
N PHE A 266 25.81 -32.65 35.17
CA PHE A 266 26.92 -33.06 36.03
C PHE A 266 26.58 -34.34 36.82
N MET A 267 25.36 -34.43 37.34
CA MET A 267 24.89 -35.65 38.02
C MET A 267 24.80 -36.83 37.04
N LEU A 268 24.25 -36.62 35.83
CA LEU A 268 24.18 -37.67 34.81
C LEU A 268 25.58 -38.10 34.34
N TYR A 269 26.51 -37.17 34.13
CA TYR A 269 27.89 -37.47 33.79
C TYR A 269 28.62 -38.26 34.88
N LYS A 270 28.41 -37.90 36.15
CA LYS A 270 29.09 -38.54 37.29
C LYS A 270 28.49 -39.90 37.66
N PHE A 271 27.19 -40.10 37.46
CA PHE A 271 26.46 -41.29 37.94
C PHE A 271 25.96 -42.22 36.82
N THR A 272 26.19 -41.90 35.54
CA THR A 272 25.88 -42.78 34.42
C THR A 272 27.18 -43.24 33.76
N PRO A 273 27.52 -44.54 33.73
CA PRO A 273 28.78 -45.01 33.17
C PRO A 273 28.63 -45.13 31.64
N VAL A 274 28.60 -44.00 30.92
CA VAL A 274 28.54 -43.98 29.45
C VAL A 274 29.87 -43.50 28.85
N GLY A 275 30.97 -43.87 29.49
CA GLY A 275 32.33 -43.61 29.02
C GLY A 275 32.80 -44.51 27.86
N SER A 276 31.95 -45.36 27.28
CA SER A 276 32.35 -46.30 26.24
C SER A 276 31.48 -46.32 24.97
N TYR A 277 30.52 -45.40 24.80
CA TYR A 277 29.53 -45.50 23.71
C TYR A 277 29.66 -44.47 22.58
N PHE A 278 30.61 -43.53 22.66
CA PHE A 278 30.94 -42.66 21.52
C PHE A 278 32.32 -43.00 20.96
N ASN A 279 32.42 -44.20 20.41
CA ASN A 279 33.38 -44.47 19.35
C ASN A 279 32.73 -45.40 18.33
N ASN A 280 31.89 -44.84 17.47
CA ASN A 280 31.77 -45.34 16.11
C ASN A 280 31.21 -44.28 15.17
N ARG A 281 31.83 -44.25 13.99
CA ARG A 281 31.53 -43.41 12.84
C ARG A 281 30.07 -43.58 12.42
N ASP A 282 29.45 -42.47 12.01
CA ASP A 282 28.76 -42.40 10.72
C ASP A 282 28.59 -40.93 10.31
N THR A 283 29.30 -40.55 9.25
CA THR A 283 29.10 -39.34 8.47
C THR A 283 27.79 -39.46 7.70
N ILE A 284 26.76 -38.75 8.13
CA ILE A 284 25.57 -38.49 7.33
C ILE A 284 25.59 -37.00 6.98
N ASN A 285 26.01 -36.70 5.75
CA ASN A 285 25.79 -35.40 5.12
C ASN A 285 24.28 -35.15 5.07
N LYS A 286 23.84 -34.19 5.87
CA LYS A 286 22.51 -33.63 5.83
C LYS A 286 22.70 -32.17 5.46
N ASP A 287 22.46 -31.85 4.20
CA ASP A 287 22.01 -30.53 3.74
C ASP A 287 21.64 -30.65 2.26
N SER A 288 20.41 -31.12 2.05
CA SER A 288 19.68 -31.07 0.78
C SER A 288 18.40 -30.29 1.03
N TYR A 289 18.46 -29.00 1.34
CA TYR A 289 17.23 -28.17 1.42
C TYR A 289 17.42 -26.68 1.10
N PHE A 290 18.61 -26.20 0.72
CA PHE A 290 18.85 -24.77 0.49
C PHE A 290 19.34 -24.37 -0.92
N GLU A 291 19.75 -25.29 -1.79
CA GLU A 291 20.28 -24.94 -3.13
C GLU A 291 19.28 -25.01 -4.30
N ASN A 292 18.00 -25.32 -4.04
CA ASN A 292 16.96 -25.37 -5.07
C ASN A 292 15.98 -24.19 -5.03
N PHE A 293 16.22 -23.18 -4.18
CA PHE A 293 15.36 -21.99 -4.09
C PHE A 293 15.92 -20.79 -4.87
N GLU A 294 17.20 -20.83 -5.27
CA GLU A 294 17.88 -19.68 -5.90
C GLU A 294 17.99 -19.79 -7.44
N ASN A 295 17.68 -20.95 -8.03
CA ASN A 295 17.77 -21.17 -9.48
C ASN A 295 16.43 -21.04 -10.24
N GLN A 296 15.42 -20.36 -9.66
CA GLN A 296 14.12 -20.18 -10.33
C GLN A 296 13.63 -18.72 -10.43
N TYR A 297 14.53 -17.73 -10.29
CA TYR A 297 14.18 -16.31 -10.44
C TYR A 297 15.14 -15.50 -11.32
N LEU A 298 15.98 -16.14 -12.13
CA LEU A 298 16.97 -15.48 -13.01
C LEU A 298 16.77 -15.76 -14.51
N GLU A 299 15.58 -16.19 -14.94
CA GLU A 299 15.35 -16.55 -16.35
C GLU A 299 14.12 -15.91 -16.98
N ASP A 300 13.70 -14.74 -16.48
CA ASP A 300 12.76 -13.88 -17.20
C ASP A 300 13.06 -12.42 -16.87
N ASP A 301 14.09 -11.88 -17.52
CA ASP A 301 14.07 -10.51 -18.04
C ASP A 301 15.31 -10.32 -18.93
N VAL A 302 15.12 -9.53 -20.00
CA VAL A 302 16.09 -9.07 -20.99
C VAL A 302 16.06 -9.81 -22.34
N GLU A 303 15.03 -9.49 -23.13
CA GLU A 303 15.14 -9.46 -24.59
C GLU A 303 15.31 -7.98 -25.03
N PHE A 304 16.56 -7.49 -25.04
CA PHE A 304 16.89 -6.25 -25.75
C PHE A 304 17.21 -6.58 -27.21
N ASN A 305 16.38 -6.09 -28.12
CA ASN A 305 16.70 -6.06 -29.54
C ASN A 305 17.99 -5.25 -29.79
N HIS A 306 19.01 -5.96 -30.26
CA HIS A 306 20.34 -5.44 -30.54
C HIS A 306 20.40 -4.99 -32.02
N SER A 307 20.49 -3.68 -32.28
CA SER A 307 20.93 -3.15 -33.57
C SER A 307 22.43 -2.83 -33.53
N ASN A 308 23.20 -3.85 -33.89
CA ASN A 308 24.43 -3.83 -34.70
C ASN A 308 25.33 -2.56 -34.64
N THR A 309 26.49 -2.68 -33.99
CA THR A 309 27.71 -1.99 -34.47
C THR A 309 28.92 -2.91 -34.38
N GLN A 310 29.72 -2.83 -35.44
CA GLN A 310 30.70 -3.81 -35.88
C GLN A 310 31.95 -3.94 -34.99
N ASN A 311 32.39 -5.19 -34.82
CA ASN A 311 33.79 -5.67 -34.82
C ASN A 311 34.88 -4.74 -34.27
N ARG A 312 35.34 -4.97 -33.03
CA ARG A 312 36.78 -4.98 -32.69
C ARG A 312 37.12 -6.02 -31.62
N ARG A 313 38.15 -6.82 -31.91
CA ARG A 313 38.75 -7.88 -31.09
C ARG A 313 39.49 -7.33 -29.86
N MET A 314 39.35 -8.06 -28.74
CA MET A 314 40.30 -8.32 -27.62
C MET A 314 41.39 -7.29 -27.25
N ARG A 315 41.53 -7.04 -25.94
CA ARG A 315 42.67 -7.54 -25.13
C ARG A 315 42.46 -7.29 -23.63
N ILE A 316 42.56 -8.37 -22.86
CA ILE A 316 42.74 -8.38 -21.40
C ILE A 316 44.21 -8.06 -21.12
N ALA A 317 44.47 -7.18 -20.16
CA ALA A 317 45.79 -7.03 -19.55
C ALA A 317 45.62 -6.94 -18.02
N TYR A 318 46.24 -7.90 -17.33
CA TYR A 318 46.45 -7.89 -15.89
C TYR A 318 47.59 -6.93 -15.54
N HIS A 319 47.47 -6.20 -14.44
CA HIS A 319 48.63 -5.79 -13.66
C HIS A 319 48.33 -5.89 -12.16
N GLN A 320 49.13 -6.73 -11.48
CA GLN A 320 49.41 -6.65 -10.06
C GLN A 320 50.60 -5.71 -9.85
N ALA A 321 50.47 -4.80 -8.90
CA ALA A 321 51.39 -4.57 -7.78
C ALA A 321 50.67 -3.73 -6.74
#